data_AF-A0AAJ2G4L4-F1
#
_entry.id   AF-A0AAJ2G4L4-F1
#
_cell.length_a   1.000
_cell.length_b   1.000
_cell.length_c   1.000
_cell.angle_alpha   90.00
_cell.angle_beta   90.00
_cell.angle_gamma   90.00
#
_symmetry.space_group_name_H-M   'P 1'
#
loop_
_entity.id
_entity.type
_entity.pdbx_description
1 polymer ?
#
loop_
_entity_poly.entity_id
_entity_poly.type
_entity_poly.pdbx_seq_one_letter_code
_entity_poly.pdbx_strand_id
1 'polypeptide(L)' 'MNDHSITEAFVLVFKTNINNLRQVKSIAPTLDNCPDILKWNVDLADIDKVLRIEATHGQCGRVIELVTRAGYACEELTD' A
#
# COMPACT_ATOMS: atom_id res chain seq x y z
N MET A 1 24.26 23.47 10.19
CA MET A 1 24.28 22.33 9.26
C MET A 1 23.27 21.33 9.79
N ASN A 2 22.02 21.46 9.37
CA ASN A 2 20.97 20.53 9.74
C ASN A 2 20.81 19.60 8.55
N ASP A 3 21.68 18.60 8.45
CA ASP A 3 21.41 17.39 7.66
C ASP A 3 20.22 16.68 8.33
N HIS A 4 19.02 17.22 8.12
CA HIS A 4 17.81 16.43 8.23
C HIS A 4 17.72 15.67 6.91
N SER A 5 18.50 14.59 6.81
CA SER A 5 18.28 13.52 5.85
C SER A 5 17.00 12.79 6.25
N ILE A 6 15.86 13.49 6.23
CA ILE A 6 14.55 12.87 6.28
C ILE A 6 14.31 12.47 4.84
N THR A 7 14.58 11.21 4.52
CA THR A 7 14.03 10.59 3.33
C THR A 7 12.50 10.66 3.51
N GLU A 8 11.84 11.61 2.84
CA GLU A 8 10.38 11.76 2.90
C GLU A 8 9.74 10.53 2.26
N ALA A 9 9.49 9.51 3.07
CA ALA A 9 8.67 8.37 2.68
C ALA A 9 7.20 8.77 2.81
N PHE A 10 6.45 8.66 1.72
CA PHE A 10 5.01 8.86 1.70
C PHE A 10 4.36 7.62 2.29
N VAL A 11 3.67 7.79 3.42
CA VAL A 11 2.86 6.74 4.01
C VAL A 11 1.45 6.84 3.46
N LEU A 12 1.12 5.92 2.57
CA LEU A 12 -0.17 5.79 1.94
C LEU A 12 -0.97 4.72 2.67
N VAL A 13 -2.22 5.01 2.99
CA VAL A 13 -3.11 4.07 3.68
C VAL A 13 -4.28 3.79 2.75
N PHE A 14 -4.55 2.52 2.51
CA PHE A 14 -5.61 2.09 1.62
C PHE A 14 -6.55 1.13 2.36
N LYS A 15 -7.84 1.32 2.18
CA LYS A 15 -8.86 0.32 2.50
C LYS A 15 -8.89 -0.71 1.39
N THR A 16 -8.81 -1.99 1.76
CA THR A 16 -8.90 -3.09 0.79
C THR A 16 -9.94 -4.10 1.20
N ASN A 17 -10.38 -4.97 0.29
CA ASN A 17 -11.22 -6.11 0.64
C ASN A 17 -10.39 -7.39 0.90
N ILE A 18 -9.14 -7.22 1.35
CA ILE A 18 -8.20 -8.32 1.57
C ILE A 18 -8.43 -8.88 2.98
N ASN A 19 -9.15 -9.98 3.08
CA ASN A 19 -9.52 -10.58 4.36
C ASN A 19 -8.65 -11.77 4.76
N ASN A 20 -7.92 -12.35 3.80
CA ASN A 20 -7.19 -13.59 3.99
C ASN A 20 -5.71 -13.46 3.59
N LEU A 21 -4.83 -14.18 4.29
CA LEU A 21 -3.40 -14.27 3.95
C LEU A 21 -3.16 -14.77 2.51
N ARG A 22 -4.04 -15.60 1.95
CA ARG A 22 -3.96 -16.02 0.53
C ARG A 22 -4.08 -14.82 -0.42
N GLN A 23 -4.99 -13.90 -0.13
CA GLN A 23 -5.20 -12.70 -0.94
C GLN A 23 -4.02 -11.74 -0.76
N VAL A 24 -3.54 -11.55 0.47
CA VAL A 24 -2.30 -10.78 0.73
C VAL A 24 -1.15 -11.30 -0.12
N LYS A 25 -0.90 -12.62 -0.10
CA LYS A 25 0.13 -13.25 -0.93
C LYS A 25 -0.11 -13.11 -2.43
N SER A 26 -1.36 -12.94 -2.85
CA SER A 26 -1.72 -12.69 -4.24
C SER A 26 -1.36 -11.26 -4.67
N ILE A 27 -1.54 -10.27 -3.79
CA ILE A 27 -1.19 -8.87 -4.11
C ILE A 27 0.27 -8.55 -3.82
N ALA A 28 0.90 -9.28 -2.90
CA ALA A 28 2.31 -9.13 -2.52
C ALA A 28 3.26 -8.96 -3.72
N PRO A 29 3.26 -9.86 -4.74
CA PRO A 29 4.12 -9.69 -5.90
C PRO A 29 3.75 -8.47 -6.75
N THR A 30 2.51 -7.98 -6.68
CA THR A 30 2.10 -6.76 -7.41
C THR A 30 2.68 -5.52 -6.74
N LEU A 31 2.67 -5.48 -5.40
CA LEU A 31 3.27 -4.40 -4.63
C LEU A 31 4.80 -4.47 -4.65
N ASP A 32 5.39 -5.67 -4.49
CA ASP A 32 6.85 -5.87 -4.54
C ASP A 32 7.43 -5.58 -5.93
N ASN A 33 6.65 -5.74 -7.00
CA ASN A 33 7.07 -5.34 -8.35
C ASN A 33 7.00 -3.83 -8.59
N CYS A 34 6.46 -3.04 -7.66
CA CYS A 34 6.44 -1.59 -7.77
C CYS A 34 7.74 -1.02 -7.19
N PRO A 35 8.63 -0.43 -8.01
CA PRO A 35 9.86 0.17 -7.51
C PRO A 35 9.61 1.40 -6.62
N ASP A 36 8.43 1.99 -6.73
CA ASP A 36 8.02 3.15 -5.94
C ASP A 36 7.65 2.77 -4.49
N ILE A 37 7.31 1.50 -4.25
CA ILE A 37 6.95 0.97 -2.93
C ILE A 37 8.22 0.56 -2.20
N LEU A 38 8.53 1.25 -1.11
CA LEU A 38 9.62 0.90 -0.21
C LEU A 38 9.22 -0.25 0.72
N LYS A 39 7.99 -0.17 1.22
CA LYS A 39 7.46 -1.13 2.21
C LYS A 39 5.96 -1.16 2.14
N TRP A 40 5.37 -2.29 2.46
CA TRP A 40 3.92 -2.38 2.61
C TRP A 40 3.58 -3.36 3.74
N ASN A 41 2.41 -3.17 4.34
CA ASN A 41 1.89 -4.01 5.39
C ASN A 41 0.36 -4.07 5.29
N VAL A 42 -0.20 -5.27 5.37
CA VAL A 42 -1.65 -5.46 5.41
C VAL A 42 -2.07 -5.81 6.82
N ASP A 43 -2.92 -4.99 7.41
CA ASP A 43 -3.55 -5.29 8.69
C ASP A 43 -4.80 -6.13 8.47
N LEU A 44 -4.65 -7.44 8.66
CA LEU A 44 -5.76 -8.39 8.62
C LEU A 44 -6.54 -8.44 9.94
N ALA A 45 -5.99 -7.89 11.02
CA ALA A 45 -6.69 -7.82 12.32
C ALA A 45 -7.66 -6.64 12.36
N ASP A 46 -7.39 -5.60 11.57
CA ASP A 46 -8.31 -4.49 11.39
C ASP A 46 -9.63 -4.93 10.70
N ILE A 47 -10.74 -4.33 11.13
CA ILE A 47 -12.06 -4.58 10.54
C ILE A 47 -12.09 -4.04 9.11
N ASP A 48 -11.39 -2.93 8.87
CA ASP A 48 -11.35 -2.25 7.57
C ASP A 48 -10.29 -2.80 6.61
N LYS A 49 -9.53 -3.84 6.99
CA LYS A 49 -8.52 -4.49 6.13
C LYS A 49 -7.58 -3.47 5.47
N VAL A 50 -6.93 -2.72 6.35
CA VAL A 50 -6.11 -1.57 5.98
C VAL A 50 -4.76 -2.05 5.43
N LEU A 51 -4.45 -1.62 4.22
CA LEU A 51 -3.15 -1.78 3.57
C LEU A 51 -2.36 -0.47 3.72
N ARG A 52 -1.29 -0.52 4.50
CA ARG A 52 -0.36 0.60 4.65
C ARG A 52 0.83 0.38 3.71
N ILE A 53 1.19 1.41 2.97
CA ILE A 53 2.29 1.40 2.00
C ILE A 53 3.19 2.60 2.31
N GLU A 54 4.49 2.36 2.39
CA GLU A 54 5.52 3.38 2.43
C GLU A 54 6.14 3.44 1.03
N ALA A 55 6.11 4.59 0.40
CA ALA A 55 6.61 4.81 -0.95
C ALA A 55 7.55 6.01 -1.00
N THR A 56 8.46 6.03 -1.98
CA THR A 56 9.29 7.23 -2.24
C THR A 56 8.51 8.35 -2.93
N HIS A 57 7.33 8.05 -3.45
CA HIS A 57 6.44 8.97 -4.13
C HIS A 57 4.99 8.74 -3.69
N GLY A 58 4.23 9.81 -3.52
CA GLY A 58 2.80 9.76 -3.20
C GLY A 58 1.88 9.40 -4.38
N GLN A 59 2.31 8.56 -5.33
CA GLN A 59 1.47 8.17 -6.47
C GLN A 59 0.52 7.01 -6.11
N CYS A 60 -0.51 7.31 -5.33
CA CYS A 60 -1.55 6.38 -4.91
C CYS A 60 -2.32 5.76 -6.08
N GLY A 61 -2.56 6.55 -7.13
CA GLY A 61 -3.38 6.12 -8.27
C GLY A 61 -2.86 4.86 -8.97
N ARG A 62 -1.54 4.68 -9.06
CA ARG A 62 -0.95 3.50 -9.69
C ARG A 62 -1.19 2.23 -8.87
N VAL A 63 -1.05 2.35 -7.55
CA VAL A 63 -1.29 1.24 -6.61
C VAL A 63 -2.76 0.84 -6.62
N ILE A 64 -3.67 1.82 -6.57
CA ILE A 64 -5.13 1.58 -6.63
C ILE A 64 -5.50 0.84 -7.91
N GLU A 65 -4.98 1.29 -9.06
CA GLU A 65 -5.25 0.66 -10.35
C GLU A 65 -4.72 -0.78 -10.40
N LEU A 66 -3.52 -1.02 -9.88
CA LEU A 66 -2.91 -2.35 -9.82
C LEU A 66 -3.70 -3.33 -8.95
N VAL A 67 -4.10 -2.89 -7.76
CA VAL A 67 -4.88 -3.72 -6.82
C VAL A 67 -6.29 -3.97 -7.39
N THR A 68 -6.89 -2.97 -8.03
CA THR A 68 -8.17 -3.09 -8.74
C THR A 68 -8.08 -4.06 -9.91
N ARG A 69 -7.01 -3.99 -10.72
CA ARG A 69 -6.73 -4.94 -11.81
C ARG A 69 -6.47 -6.36 -11.32
N ALA A 70 -5.93 -6.52 -10.11
CA ALA A 70 -5.78 -7.81 -9.46
C ALA A 70 -7.13 -8.40 -8.95
N GLY A 71 -8.22 -7.64 -9.05
CA GLY A 71 -9.57 -8.06 -8.64
C GLY A 71 -9.94 -7.70 -7.20
N TYR A 72 -9.18 -6.81 -6.56
CA TYR A 72 -9.42 -6.36 -5.19
C TYR A 72 -9.86 -4.91 -5.17
N ALA A 73 -10.80 -4.56 -4.29
CA ALA A 73 -11.11 -3.16 -4.02
C ALA A 73 -9.91 -2.50 -3.33
N CYS A 74 -9.53 -1.31 -3.78
CA CYS A 74 -8.49 -0.47 -3.19
C CYS A 74 -9.00 0.96 -3.19
N GLU A 75 -9.19 1.52 -2.01
CA GLU A 75 -9.62 2.91 -1.83
C GLU A 75 -8.63 3.59 -0.91
N GLU A 76 -8.15 4.78 -1.28
CA GLU A 76 -7.25 5.54 -0.41
C GLU A 76 -8.02 6.05 0.82
N LEU A 77 -7.50 5.73 2.00
CA LEU A 77 -7.97 6.29 3.27
C LEU A 77 -7.18 7.56 3.54
N THR A 78 -7.73 8.69 3.09
CA THR A 78 -7.29 10.02 3.50
C THR A 78 -8.07 10.41 4.76
N ASP A 79 -7.39 10.52 5.89
CA ASP A 79 -7.91 11.22 7.09
C ASP A 79 -7.34 12.65 7.09
#